data_AF-K2EZ69-F1
#
_entry.id   AF-K2EZ69-F1
#
_cell.length_a   1.000
_cell.length_b   1.000
_cell.length_c   1.000
_cell.angle_alpha   90.00
_cell.angle_beta   90.00
_cell.angle_gamma   90.00
#
_symmetry.space_group_name_H-M   'P 1'
#
loop_
_entity.id
_entity.type
_entity.pdbx_description
1 polymer ?
#
loop_
_entity_poly.entity_id
_entity_poly.type
_entity_poly.pdbx_seq_one_letter_code
_entity_poly.pdbx_strand_id
1 'polypeptide(L)'
;MQIKIIFLIIGLIFNLLLNSNIAYAMPNIKVSSLGSVIKSGNTTIQNISLNFITDSSWQILVSPVDACLRNSYYPAKNVSLERLLIENNRGVQLNLPKLNKPVILDSGTETGSINRQYILRYKNSDADYPGLYTGSLQFTLISGSGTEMDIYSLSIEQPVEQKIIAESNIVNLDIKSTNILKKGFMQESELPTKLYVRSNTEWKLVLKKNNYNDFINLKFKVLSVPDNCRTQYNSDYFDLPNGNFVIMEGNPTLDASGKGVEAKMLEINYQIKTKDGQILPAGPFQFDAYYTLMPR
;
A
#
# COMPACT_ATOMS: atom_id res chain seq x y z
N MET A 1 -55.28 51.73 7.41
CA MET A 1 -54.27 52.07 6.37
C MET A 1 -52.94 51.34 6.57
N GLN A 2 -52.42 51.24 7.80
CA GLN A 2 -51.12 50.62 8.10
C GLN A 2 -50.97 49.13 7.72
N ILE A 3 -52.03 48.32 7.84
CA ILE A 3 -51.96 46.87 7.53
C ILE A 3 -51.68 46.61 6.04
N LYS A 4 -52.20 47.45 5.13
CA LYS A 4 -51.97 47.28 3.68
C LYS A 4 -50.51 47.59 3.29
N ILE A 5 -49.85 48.51 4.00
CA ILE A 5 -48.46 48.88 3.75
C ILE A 5 -47.52 47.75 4.20
N ILE A 6 -47.82 47.08 5.32
CA ILE A 6 -47.05 45.94 5.83
C ILE A 6 -47.11 44.76 4.85
N PHE A 7 -48.29 44.44 4.31
CA PHE A 7 -48.42 43.39 3.29
C PHE A 7 -47.69 43.71 1.99
N LEU A 8 -47.67 44.99 1.59
CA LEU A 8 -46.93 45.43 0.40
C LEU A 8 -45.42 45.29 0.60
N ILE A 9 -44.89 45.66 1.77
CA ILE A 9 -43.47 45.54 2.11
C ILE A 9 -43.07 44.06 2.22
N ILE A 10 -43.89 43.23 2.86
CA ILE A 10 -43.64 41.79 2.95
C ILE A 10 -43.66 41.15 1.55
N GLY A 11 -44.62 41.53 0.70
CA GLY A 11 -44.69 41.06 -0.69
C GLY A 11 -43.50 41.49 -1.55
N LEU A 12 -42.93 42.67 -1.29
CA LEU A 12 -41.73 43.17 -1.97
C LEU A 12 -40.47 42.44 -1.50
N ILE A 13 -40.33 42.22 -0.19
CA ILE A 13 -39.22 41.45 0.39
C ILE A 13 -39.27 39.99 -0.08
N PHE A 14 -40.46 39.39 -0.14
CA PHE A 14 -40.64 38.01 -0.62
C PHE A 14 -40.31 37.89 -2.12
N ASN A 15 -40.67 38.89 -2.94
CA ASN A 15 -40.25 38.92 -4.35
C ASN A 15 -38.75 39.18 -4.53
N LEU A 16 -38.12 39.99 -3.68
CA LEU A 16 -36.66 40.19 -3.68
C LEU A 16 -35.91 38.90 -3.29
N LEU A 17 -36.45 38.14 -2.33
CA LEU A 17 -35.88 36.86 -1.89
C LEU A 17 -36.10 35.71 -2.90
N LEU A 18 -37.22 35.72 -3.63
CA LEU A 18 -37.49 34.74 -4.68
C LEU A 18 -36.78 35.06 -6.00
N ASN A 19 -36.51 36.34 -6.29
CA ASN A 19 -35.73 36.76 -7.46
C ASN A 19 -34.23 36.87 -7.19
N SER A 20 -33.77 36.76 -5.94
CA SER A 20 -32.39 36.42 -5.65
C SER A 20 -32.14 34.94 -5.95
N ASN A 21 -32.27 34.57 -7.22
CA ASN A 21 -31.48 33.50 -7.81
C ASN A 21 -30.02 33.94 -7.69
N ILE A 22 -29.45 33.80 -6.50
CA ILE A 22 -28.02 33.53 -6.39
C ILE A 22 -27.88 32.14 -6.99
N ALA A 23 -27.88 32.08 -8.32
CA ALA A 23 -27.24 31.00 -9.02
C ALA A 23 -25.82 31.03 -8.50
N TYR A 24 -25.48 30.09 -7.61
CA TYR A 24 -24.10 29.74 -7.37
C TYR A 24 -23.55 29.41 -8.75
N ALA A 25 -22.87 30.38 -9.38
CA ALA A 25 -22.23 30.18 -10.65
C ALA A 25 -21.34 28.96 -10.43
N MET A 26 -21.64 27.86 -11.13
CA MET A 26 -20.72 26.73 -11.16
C MET A 26 -19.36 27.30 -11.56
N PRO A 27 -18.25 26.91 -10.89
CA PRO A 27 -16.95 27.40 -11.28
C PRO A 27 -16.75 27.09 -12.77
N ASN A 28 -16.37 28.11 -13.56
CA ASN A 28 -16.03 27.92 -14.97
C ASN A 28 -14.83 26.99 -15.11
N ILE A 29 -13.98 26.85 -14.08
CA ILE A 29 -12.97 25.79 -14.04
C ILE A 29 -13.54 24.45 -13.55
N LYS A 30 -13.27 23.39 -14.31
CA LYS A 30 -13.59 22.01 -13.95
C LYS A 30 -12.41 21.08 -14.21
N VAL A 31 -12.03 20.31 -13.20
CA VAL A 31 -10.95 19.32 -13.26
C VAL A 31 -11.57 17.91 -13.28
N SER A 32 -11.16 17.09 -14.24
CA SER A 32 -11.64 15.70 -14.35
C SER A 32 -10.51 14.73 -14.65
N SER A 33 -10.65 13.50 -14.16
CA SER A 33 -9.76 12.39 -14.53
C SER A 33 -9.96 12.02 -16.00
N LEU A 34 -8.85 11.74 -16.68
CA LEU A 34 -8.81 11.19 -18.02
C LEU A 34 -8.36 9.74 -17.97
N GLY A 35 -9.27 8.84 -18.32
CA GLY A 35 -9.00 7.40 -18.32
C GLY A 35 -8.72 6.82 -16.92
N SER A 36 -8.18 5.61 -16.91
CA SER A 36 -7.84 4.88 -15.69
C SER A 36 -6.49 5.28 -15.13
N VAL A 37 -6.31 5.08 -13.82
CA VAL A 37 -5.01 5.17 -13.16
C VAL A 37 -4.05 4.13 -13.75
N ILE A 38 -2.82 4.54 -14.04
CA ILE A 38 -1.76 3.69 -14.59
C ILE A 38 -0.68 3.47 -13.53
N LYS A 39 -0.32 2.21 -13.27
CA LYS A 39 0.84 1.84 -12.45
C LYS A 39 2.02 1.49 -13.35
N SER A 40 3.15 2.19 -13.19
CA SER A 40 4.37 1.95 -13.95
C SER A 40 5.57 1.92 -13.00
N GLY A 41 6.06 0.73 -12.69
CA GLY A 41 7.03 0.51 -11.62
C GLY A 41 6.53 1.14 -10.32
N ASN A 42 7.38 1.94 -9.66
CA ASN A 42 7.04 2.60 -8.41
C ASN A 42 6.33 3.95 -8.61
N THR A 43 5.64 4.15 -9.74
CA THR A 43 4.89 5.39 -10.00
C THR A 43 3.44 5.10 -10.34
N THR A 44 2.53 5.79 -9.67
CA THR A 44 1.11 5.85 -10.00
C THR A 44 0.87 7.12 -10.82
N ILE A 45 0.19 6.99 -11.96
CA ILE A 45 -0.04 8.06 -12.92
C ILE A 45 -1.54 8.24 -13.12
N GLN A 46 -2.00 9.49 -13.06
CA GLN A 46 -3.36 9.87 -13.41
C GLN A 46 -3.32 11.08 -14.34
N ASN A 47 -3.86 10.92 -15.54
CA ASN A 47 -4.05 12.04 -16.46
C ASN A 47 -5.29 12.82 -16.03
N ILE A 48 -5.23 14.15 -16.08
CA ILE A 48 -6.36 15.01 -15.76
C ILE A 48 -6.57 16.05 -16.86
N SER A 49 -7.81 16.51 -16.98
CA SER A 49 -8.20 17.61 -17.86
C SER A 49 -8.74 18.76 -17.03
N LEU A 50 -8.28 19.96 -17.33
CA LEU A 50 -8.83 21.21 -16.84
C LEU A 50 -9.59 21.87 -17.98
N ASN A 51 -10.87 22.13 -17.76
CA ASN A 51 -11.76 22.80 -18.71
C ASN A 51 -12.21 24.11 -18.11
N PHE A 52 -12.09 25.20 -18.86
CA PHE A 52 -12.60 26.50 -18.44
C PHE A 52 -12.92 27.45 -19.57
N ILE A 53 -13.69 28.48 -19.28
CA ILE A 53 -14.03 29.54 -20.22
C ILE A 53 -13.46 30.86 -19.68
N THR A 54 -12.79 31.62 -20.54
CA THR A 54 -12.24 32.95 -20.20
C THR A 54 -12.35 33.89 -21.40
N ASP A 55 -12.53 35.17 -21.14
CA ASP A 55 -12.52 36.25 -22.13
C ASP A 55 -11.22 37.07 -22.12
N SER A 56 -10.28 36.67 -21.26
CA SER A 56 -9.08 37.43 -20.94
C SER A 56 -7.90 36.49 -20.66
N SER A 57 -6.70 37.07 -20.55
CA SER A 57 -5.52 36.32 -20.13
C SER A 57 -5.74 35.68 -18.78
N TRP A 58 -5.19 34.49 -18.59
CA TRP A 58 -5.52 33.64 -17.47
C TRP A 58 -4.27 32.96 -16.89
N GLN A 59 -4.41 32.53 -15.65
CA GLN A 59 -3.40 31.79 -14.91
C GLN A 59 -4.07 30.69 -14.09
N ILE A 60 -3.48 29.49 -14.10
CA ILE A 60 -3.93 28.37 -13.28
C ILE A 60 -2.91 28.17 -12.17
N LEU A 61 -3.40 28.22 -10.94
CA LEU A 61 -2.67 27.84 -9.76
C LEU A 61 -3.13 26.47 -9.28
N VAL A 62 -2.21 25.71 -8.70
CA VAL A 62 -2.53 24.44 -8.01
C VAL A 62 -1.95 24.48 -6.61
N SER A 63 -2.73 24.03 -5.64
CA SER A 63 -2.31 23.91 -4.25
C SER A 63 -2.90 22.66 -3.60
N PRO A 64 -2.17 21.97 -2.71
CA PRO A 64 -2.77 20.92 -1.91
C PRO A 64 -3.71 21.49 -0.85
N VAL A 65 -4.87 20.86 -0.69
CA VAL A 65 -5.84 21.16 0.38
C VAL A 65 -5.47 20.42 1.66
N ASP A 66 -5.00 19.18 1.51
CA ASP A 66 -4.58 18.34 2.62
C ASP A 66 -3.09 18.52 2.94
N ALA A 67 -2.69 18.26 4.19
CA ALA A 67 -1.28 18.29 4.58
C ALA A 67 -0.51 17.03 4.13
N CYS A 68 -1.22 15.94 3.86
CA CYS A 68 -0.70 14.63 3.50
C CYS A 68 -1.79 13.81 2.78
N LEU A 69 -1.40 12.73 2.11
CA LEU A 69 -2.37 11.75 1.65
C LEU A 69 -2.68 10.78 2.80
N ARG A 70 -3.97 10.58 3.08
CA ARG A 70 -4.45 9.79 4.21
C ARG A 70 -4.72 8.36 3.79
N ASN A 71 -4.17 7.40 4.51
CA ASN A 71 -4.47 5.97 4.30
C ASN A 71 -5.80 5.62 4.98
N SER A 72 -6.76 5.11 4.23
CA SER A 72 -8.09 4.73 4.74
C SER A 72 -8.08 3.49 5.64
N TYR A 73 -7.13 2.57 5.44
CA TYR A 73 -7.02 1.32 6.19
C TYR A 73 -6.17 1.50 7.44
N TYR A 74 -5.17 2.38 7.37
CA TYR A 74 -4.23 2.69 8.46
C TYR A 74 -4.12 4.21 8.68
N PRO A 75 -5.09 4.87 9.36
CA PRO A 75 -5.16 6.34 9.47
C PRO A 75 -3.94 7.04 10.08
N ALA A 76 -3.11 6.32 10.83
CA ALA A 76 -1.85 6.82 11.38
C ALA A 76 -0.67 6.76 10.39
N LYS A 77 -0.85 6.13 9.22
CA LYS A 77 0.19 5.85 8.22
C LYS A 77 -0.05 6.68 6.96
N ASN A 78 0.06 7.99 7.12
CA ASN A 78 -0.13 8.94 6.03
C ASN A 78 1.18 9.15 5.27
N VAL A 79 1.09 9.55 4.00
CA VAL A 79 2.25 9.81 3.14
C VAL A 79 2.33 11.28 2.75
N SER A 80 3.56 11.78 2.63
CA SER A 80 3.81 13.18 2.27
C SER A 80 3.40 13.46 0.83
N LEU A 81 2.83 14.65 0.62
CA LEU A 81 2.51 15.17 -0.72
C LEU A 81 3.74 15.54 -1.55
N GLU A 82 4.93 15.59 -0.95
CA GLU A 82 6.20 15.81 -1.68
C GLU A 82 6.50 14.71 -2.71
N ARG A 83 5.80 13.58 -2.64
CA ARG A 83 5.86 12.48 -3.61
C ARG A 83 4.97 12.70 -4.84
N LEU A 84 4.11 13.71 -4.80
CA LEU A 84 3.18 14.07 -5.86
C LEU A 84 3.78 15.16 -6.74
N LEU A 85 3.81 14.88 -8.04
CA LEU A 85 4.27 15.77 -9.09
C LEU A 85 3.10 16.04 -10.03
N ILE A 86 3.07 17.25 -10.58
CA ILE A 86 2.20 17.59 -11.70
C ILE A 86 3.06 17.98 -12.88
N GLU A 87 2.79 17.38 -14.04
CA GLU A 87 3.48 17.65 -15.29
C GLU A 87 2.50 18.34 -16.25
N ASN A 88 2.94 19.45 -16.84
CA ASN A 88 2.14 20.16 -17.83
C ASN A 88 2.28 19.56 -19.24
N ASN A 89 1.46 20.06 -20.17
CA ASN A 89 1.47 19.66 -21.58
C ASN A 89 2.79 19.94 -22.32
N ARG A 90 3.75 20.64 -21.69
CA ARG A 90 5.10 20.90 -22.21
C ARG A 90 6.15 19.97 -21.59
N GLY A 91 5.76 19.02 -20.74
CA GLY A 91 6.67 18.10 -20.04
C GLY A 91 7.40 18.72 -18.84
N VAL A 92 7.01 19.93 -18.42
CA VAL A 92 7.60 20.58 -17.24
C VAL A 92 6.98 19.97 -15.99
N GLN A 93 7.83 19.39 -15.14
CA GLN A 93 7.44 18.81 -13.86
C GLN A 93 7.51 19.85 -12.76
N LEU A 94 6.41 20.00 -12.04
CA LEU A 94 6.28 20.86 -10.89
C LEU A 94 6.07 19.97 -9.66
N ASN A 95 6.95 20.12 -8.67
CA ASN A 95 6.69 19.58 -7.34
C ASN A 95 5.55 20.39 -6.74
N LEU A 96 4.51 19.72 -6.23
CA LEU A 96 3.49 20.41 -5.46
C LEU A 96 4.13 20.81 -4.12
N PRO A 97 4.25 22.11 -3.83
CA PRO A 97 4.92 22.57 -2.62
C PRO A 97 4.00 22.35 -1.42
N LYS A 98 4.57 22.62 -0.26
CA LYS A 98 3.93 22.49 1.06
C LYS A 98 2.55 23.16 1.11
N LEU A 99 1.69 22.61 1.96
CA LEU A 99 0.35 23.11 2.27
C LEU A 99 0.25 24.65 2.23
N ASN A 100 -0.81 25.16 1.59
CA ASN A 100 -1.12 26.60 1.45
C ASN A 100 -0.12 27.43 0.62
N LYS A 101 0.75 26.81 -0.18
CA LYS A 101 1.58 27.51 -1.16
C LYS A 101 1.14 27.15 -2.59
N PRO A 102 0.34 27.98 -3.27
CA PRO A 102 -0.01 27.70 -4.66
C PRO A 102 1.21 27.79 -5.58
N VAL A 103 1.25 26.94 -6.61
CA VAL A 103 2.20 27.03 -7.73
C VAL A 103 1.47 27.37 -8.99
N ILE A 104 2.11 28.21 -9.80
CA ILE A 104 1.67 28.52 -11.15
C ILE A 104 1.87 27.27 -12.01
N LEU A 105 0.76 26.63 -12.36
CA LEU A 105 0.74 25.45 -13.21
C LEU A 105 0.86 25.83 -14.69
N ASP A 106 0.13 26.87 -15.09
CA ASP A 106 0.08 27.33 -16.48
C ASP A 106 -0.49 28.76 -16.57
N SER A 107 -0.32 29.40 -17.73
CA SER A 107 -0.89 30.71 -18.04
C SER A 107 -1.04 30.89 -19.54
N GLY A 108 -2.03 31.66 -19.96
CA GLY A 108 -2.30 31.93 -21.38
C GLY A 108 -2.98 33.26 -21.63
N THR A 109 -3.12 33.60 -22.92
CA THR A 109 -3.76 34.83 -23.40
C THR A 109 -4.94 34.56 -24.33
N GLU A 110 -5.13 33.30 -24.70
CA GLU A 110 -6.26 32.80 -25.47
C GLU A 110 -7.58 32.95 -24.71
N THR A 111 -8.67 33.10 -25.47
CA THR A 111 -10.01 33.31 -24.96
C THR A 111 -10.98 32.26 -25.54
N GLY A 112 -12.17 32.15 -24.95
CA GLY A 112 -13.15 31.13 -25.26
C GLY A 112 -13.03 29.91 -24.36
N SER A 113 -13.47 28.75 -24.87
CA SER A 113 -13.42 27.47 -24.16
C SER A 113 -12.04 26.84 -24.31
N ILE A 114 -11.38 26.62 -23.18
CA ILE A 114 -10.01 26.11 -23.09
C ILE A 114 -10.03 24.73 -22.42
N ASN A 115 -9.31 23.80 -23.04
CA ASN A 115 -9.00 22.49 -22.47
C ASN A 115 -7.48 22.35 -22.33
N ARG A 116 -7.02 22.00 -21.13
CA ARG A 116 -5.62 21.69 -20.84
C ARG A 116 -5.53 20.31 -20.20
N GLN A 117 -4.47 19.58 -20.53
CA GLN A 117 -4.22 18.25 -19.98
C GLN A 117 -2.93 18.26 -19.17
N TYR A 118 -2.96 17.56 -18.04
CA TYR A 118 -1.83 17.45 -17.12
C TYR A 118 -1.70 16.01 -16.67
N ILE A 119 -0.49 15.65 -16.22
CA ILE A 119 -0.21 14.33 -15.69
C ILE A 119 0.13 14.46 -14.21
N LEU A 120 -0.67 13.84 -13.35
CA LEU A 120 -0.35 13.66 -11.95
C LEU A 120 0.49 12.39 -11.80
N ARG A 121 1.67 12.51 -11.17
CA ARG A 121 2.55 11.38 -10.88
C ARG A 121 2.78 11.30 -9.38
N TYR A 122 2.45 10.17 -8.80
CA TYR A 122 2.77 9.87 -7.41
C TYR A 122 3.85 8.78 -7.35
N LYS A 123 4.95 9.08 -6.66
CA LYS A 123 6.03 8.10 -6.40
C LYS A 123 5.61 7.17 -5.26
N ASN A 124 5.23 5.95 -5.58
CA ASN A 124 4.95 4.89 -4.62
C ASN A 124 6.25 4.43 -3.95
N SER A 125 6.11 3.88 -2.75
CA SER A 125 7.16 3.12 -2.09
C SER A 125 6.62 1.75 -1.70
N ASP A 126 7.37 0.69 -1.97
CA ASP A 126 7.04 -0.66 -1.49
C ASP A 126 6.97 -0.72 0.04
N ALA A 127 7.48 0.29 0.73
CA ALA A 127 7.44 0.46 2.17
C ALA A 127 6.17 1.13 2.70
N ASP A 128 5.34 1.69 1.83
CA ASP A 128 4.09 2.29 2.26
C ASP A 128 3.11 1.18 2.64
N TYR A 129 2.37 1.40 3.72
CA TYR A 129 1.31 0.47 4.13
C TYR A 129 0.30 0.30 2.99
N PRO A 130 -0.25 -0.90 2.76
CA PRO A 130 -1.25 -1.09 1.74
C PRO A 130 -2.53 -0.32 2.04
N GLY A 131 -3.32 -0.06 1.00
CA GLY A 131 -4.63 0.57 1.10
C GLY A 131 -4.80 1.76 0.19
N LEU A 132 -5.91 2.48 0.41
CA LEU A 132 -6.27 3.65 -0.39
C LEU A 132 -5.75 4.92 0.28
N TYR A 133 -4.89 5.64 -0.43
CA TYR A 133 -4.40 6.96 -0.06
C TYR A 133 -5.23 8.02 -0.75
N THR A 134 -5.86 8.89 0.03
CA THR A 134 -6.75 9.95 -0.48
C THR A 134 -6.24 11.33 -0.07
N GLY A 135 -6.53 12.31 -0.91
CA GLY A 135 -6.26 13.73 -0.64
C GLY A 135 -6.84 14.60 -1.72
N SER A 136 -6.71 15.92 -1.59
CA SER A 136 -7.34 16.86 -2.51
C SER A 136 -6.38 17.94 -2.99
N LEU A 137 -6.50 18.29 -4.27
CA LEU A 137 -5.83 19.44 -4.87
C LEU A 137 -6.87 20.48 -5.24
N GLN A 138 -6.61 21.73 -4.90
CA GLN A 138 -7.38 22.87 -5.37
C GLN A 138 -6.70 23.46 -6.59
N PHE A 139 -7.44 23.54 -7.69
CA PHE A 139 -7.07 24.28 -8.88
C PHE A 139 -7.78 25.62 -8.86
N THR A 140 -7.04 26.72 -9.01
CA THR A 140 -7.56 28.07 -8.99
C THR A 140 -7.28 28.75 -10.32
N LEU A 141 -8.34 29.17 -11.01
CA LEU A 141 -8.26 30.00 -12.20
C LEU A 141 -8.29 31.47 -11.80
N ILE A 142 -7.33 32.25 -12.30
CA ILE A 142 -7.29 33.70 -12.17
C ILE A 142 -7.34 34.28 -13.59
N SER A 143 -8.32 35.12 -13.86
CA SER A 143 -8.51 35.81 -15.15
C SER A 143 -9.01 37.24 -14.90
N GLY A 144 -9.18 38.02 -15.98
CA GLY A 144 -9.81 39.34 -15.90
C GLY A 144 -11.27 39.28 -15.43
N SER A 145 -11.95 38.15 -15.63
CA SER A 145 -13.32 37.90 -15.18
C SER A 145 -13.44 37.57 -13.67
N GLY A 146 -12.34 37.20 -13.01
CA GLY A 146 -12.32 36.96 -11.57
C GLY A 146 -11.41 35.81 -11.14
N THR A 147 -11.70 35.26 -9.97
CA THR A 147 -11.01 34.08 -9.42
C THR A 147 -12.03 32.98 -9.15
N GLU A 148 -11.73 31.79 -9.63
CA GLU A 148 -12.60 30.63 -9.51
C GLU A 148 -11.79 29.39 -9.14
N MET A 149 -12.44 28.39 -8.55
CA MET A 149 -11.74 27.21 -8.03
C MET A 149 -12.54 25.94 -8.23
N ASP A 150 -11.80 24.84 -8.39
CA ASP A 150 -12.33 23.48 -8.35
C ASP A 150 -11.41 22.57 -7.51
N ILE A 151 -12.00 21.55 -6.88
CA ILE A 151 -11.30 20.61 -6.01
C ILE A 151 -11.27 19.24 -6.67
N TYR A 152 -10.05 18.78 -6.94
CA TYR A 152 -9.81 17.46 -7.48
C TYR A 152 -9.43 16.47 -6.36
N SER A 153 -10.22 15.41 -6.23
CA SER A 153 -9.94 14.32 -5.29
C SER A 153 -8.94 13.33 -5.89
N LEU A 154 -7.82 13.15 -5.22
CA LEU A 154 -6.80 12.14 -5.48
C LEU A 154 -7.17 10.82 -4.78
N SER A 155 -6.94 9.72 -5.47
CA SER A 155 -7.11 8.38 -4.92
C SER A 155 -6.02 7.46 -5.49
N ILE A 156 -5.15 6.95 -4.61
CA ILE A 156 -4.00 6.13 -4.98
C ILE A 156 -4.07 4.82 -4.20
N GLU A 157 -4.09 3.71 -4.91
CA GLU A 157 -4.09 2.38 -4.30
C GLU A 157 -2.66 1.84 -4.15
N GLN A 158 -2.24 1.60 -2.92
CA GLN A 158 -1.01 0.88 -2.59
C GLN A 158 -1.32 -0.60 -2.38
N PRO A 159 -0.75 -1.51 -3.18
CA PRO A 159 -0.97 -2.94 -3.02
C PRO A 159 -0.25 -3.51 -1.80
N VAL A 160 -0.65 -4.74 -1.44
CA VAL A 160 0.12 -5.57 -0.52
C VAL A 160 1.40 -6.04 -1.21
N GLU A 161 2.53 -5.79 -0.57
CA GLU A 161 3.85 -6.25 -1.00
C GLU A 161 4.37 -7.27 0.02
N GLN A 162 4.60 -8.49 -0.44
CA GLN A 162 5.11 -9.61 0.36
C GLN A 162 6.10 -10.42 -0.47
N LYS A 163 7.28 -10.69 0.11
CA LYS A 163 8.30 -11.53 -0.50
C LYS A 163 8.96 -12.39 0.55
N ILE A 164 9.14 -13.66 0.22
CA ILE A 164 9.91 -14.61 1.01
C ILE A 164 10.96 -15.27 0.12
N ILE A 165 12.17 -15.42 0.64
CA ILE A 165 13.27 -16.10 -0.02
C ILE A 165 13.84 -17.10 0.97
N ALA A 166 13.88 -18.38 0.61
CA ALA A 166 14.60 -19.39 1.37
C ALA A 166 15.97 -19.62 0.74
N GLU A 167 17.01 -19.81 1.55
CA GLU A 167 18.35 -20.20 1.03
C GLU A 167 18.31 -21.61 0.40
N SER A 168 17.50 -22.50 0.95
CA SER A 168 17.18 -23.81 0.39
C SER A 168 15.75 -24.18 0.77
N ASN A 169 15.01 -24.74 -0.18
CA ASN A 169 13.73 -25.40 0.09
C ASN A 169 13.90 -26.91 0.33
N ILE A 170 15.09 -27.46 0.04
CA ILE A 170 15.42 -28.86 0.29
C ILE A 170 16.03 -28.94 1.67
N VAL A 171 15.42 -29.75 2.54
CA VAL A 171 15.95 -30.06 3.86
C VAL A 171 16.56 -31.45 3.83
N ASN A 172 17.83 -31.53 4.19
CA ASN A 172 18.59 -32.78 4.25
C ASN A 172 18.78 -33.21 5.70
N LEU A 173 18.33 -34.42 6.02
CA LEU A 173 18.48 -35.06 7.32
C LEU A 173 19.28 -36.34 7.11
N ASP A 174 20.56 -36.34 7.49
CA ASP A 174 21.42 -37.51 7.34
C ASP A 174 21.43 -38.35 8.63
N ILE A 175 20.89 -39.57 8.54
CA ILE A 175 20.91 -40.50 9.67
C ILE A 175 22.27 -41.19 9.72
N LYS A 176 23.08 -40.82 10.71
CA LYS A 176 24.41 -41.39 10.93
C LYS A 176 24.34 -42.89 11.18
N SER A 177 25.32 -43.61 10.63
CA SER A 177 25.44 -45.08 10.77
C SER A 177 25.58 -45.56 12.21
N THR A 178 26.05 -44.72 13.12
CA THR A 178 26.14 -45.01 14.56
C THR A 178 24.78 -45.05 15.27
N ASN A 179 23.71 -44.66 14.58
CA ASN A 179 22.35 -44.57 15.11
C ASN A 179 21.37 -45.56 14.46
N ILE A 180 21.85 -46.42 13.57
CA ILE A 180 21.04 -47.46 12.93
C ILE A 180 20.47 -48.38 14.03
N LEU A 181 19.22 -48.83 13.87
CA LEU A 181 18.52 -49.78 14.75
C LEU A 181 18.10 -49.24 16.15
N LYS A 182 18.35 -47.98 16.49
CA LYS A 182 17.87 -47.40 17.76
C LYS A 182 16.39 -47.02 17.66
N LYS A 183 15.53 -47.73 18.39
CA LYS A 183 14.10 -47.36 18.52
C LYS A 183 13.97 -46.00 19.19
N GLY A 184 13.07 -45.16 18.69
CA GLY A 184 12.82 -43.82 19.25
C GLY A 184 13.93 -42.81 18.96
N PHE A 185 14.87 -43.14 18.06
CA PHE A 185 15.94 -42.23 17.66
C PHE A 185 15.40 -40.96 16.98
N MET A 186 16.10 -39.85 17.23
CA MET A 186 15.84 -38.52 16.69
C MET A 186 17.11 -37.95 16.08
N GLN A 187 17.00 -37.34 14.89
CA GLN A 187 18.12 -36.67 14.22
C GLN A 187 17.66 -35.31 13.71
N GLU A 188 18.42 -34.27 14.03
CA GLU A 188 18.18 -32.91 13.55
C GLU A 188 18.94 -32.65 12.26
N SER A 189 18.50 -31.66 11.49
CA SER A 189 19.24 -31.16 10.33
C SER A 189 20.53 -30.50 10.81
N GLU A 190 21.61 -30.71 10.05
CA GLU A 190 22.92 -30.15 10.41
C GLU A 190 22.93 -28.62 10.33
N LEU A 191 22.18 -28.06 9.39
CA LEU A 191 22.03 -26.63 9.20
C LEU A 191 20.54 -26.26 9.19
N PRO A 192 20.14 -25.17 9.86
CA PRO A 192 18.79 -24.66 9.78
C PRO A 192 18.52 -24.07 8.40
N THR A 193 17.25 -24.09 7.98
CA THR A 193 16.81 -23.31 6.83
C THR A 193 16.68 -21.85 7.21
N LYS A 194 17.37 -20.98 6.48
CA LYS A 194 17.26 -19.53 6.60
C LYS A 194 16.25 -18.98 5.61
N LEU A 195 15.35 -18.13 6.12
CA LEU A 195 14.32 -17.45 5.35
C LEU A 195 14.49 -15.94 5.49
N TYR A 196 14.35 -15.22 4.39
CA TYR A 196 14.36 -13.76 4.35
C TYR A 196 12.96 -13.27 3.97
N VAL A 197 12.31 -12.59 4.90
CA VAL A 197 10.93 -12.08 4.76
C VAL A 197 10.94 -10.57 4.59
N ARG A 198 10.19 -10.09 3.59
CA ARG A 198 9.90 -8.67 3.34
C ARG A 198 8.39 -8.49 3.22
N SER A 199 7.80 -7.59 4.00
CA SER A 199 6.39 -7.22 3.85
C SER A 199 6.07 -5.80 4.32
N ASN A 200 5.18 -5.10 3.60
CA ASN A 200 4.62 -3.80 4.01
C ASN A 200 3.33 -3.90 4.84
N THR A 201 2.89 -5.13 5.15
CA THR A 201 1.69 -5.40 5.93
C THR A 201 1.99 -6.45 6.99
N GLU A 202 1.08 -6.65 7.93
CA GLU A 202 1.16 -7.79 8.83
C GLU A 202 1.01 -9.11 8.04
N TRP A 203 1.75 -10.13 8.45
CA TRP A 203 1.87 -11.37 7.69
C TRP A 203 1.87 -12.61 8.59
N LYS A 204 1.52 -13.74 7.97
CA LYS A 204 1.64 -15.09 8.52
C LYS A 204 2.57 -15.91 7.64
N LEU A 205 3.51 -16.61 8.24
CA LEU A 205 4.36 -17.59 7.57
C LEU A 205 3.69 -18.95 7.63
N VAL A 206 3.36 -19.47 6.45
CA VAL A 206 2.82 -20.81 6.24
C VAL A 206 3.94 -21.71 5.79
N LEU A 207 4.18 -22.78 6.56
CA LEU A 207 5.03 -23.90 6.21
C LEU A 207 4.16 -25.03 5.68
N LYS A 208 4.59 -25.62 4.57
CA LYS A 208 4.01 -26.82 3.97
C LYS A 208 5.13 -27.78 3.61
N LYS A 209 4.97 -29.05 3.97
CA LYS A 209 5.79 -30.14 3.40
C LYS A 209 5.12 -30.74 2.17
N ASN A 210 5.89 -31.25 1.22
CA ASN A 210 5.36 -32.13 0.18
C ASN A 210 5.34 -33.59 0.61
N ASN A 211 4.50 -34.38 -0.07
CA ASN A 211 4.34 -35.83 0.06
C ASN A 211 5.62 -36.53 0.54
N TYR A 212 5.52 -37.15 1.72
CA TYR A 212 6.56 -38.03 2.22
C TYR A 212 5.97 -39.34 2.73
N ASN A 213 6.80 -40.37 2.64
CA ASN A 213 6.54 -41.72 3.10
C ASN A 213 6.05 -41.74 4.56
N ASP A 214 4.96 -42.45 4.84
CA ASP A 214 4.30 -42.48 6.16
C ASP A 214 5.14 -43.09 7.30
N PHE A 215 6.39 -43.47 7.07
CA PHE A 215 7.23 -44.14 8.06
C PHE A 215 7.97 -43.19 9.03
N ILE A 216 7.96 -41.88 8.76
CA ILE A 216 8.72 -40.89 9.54
C ILE A 216 7.82 -39.79 10.11
N ASN A 217 8.10 -39.39 11.36
CA ASN A 217 7.51 -38.19 11.94
C ASN A 217 8.50 -37.05 11.76
N LEU A 218 8.16 -36.13 10.86
CA LEU A 218 8.93 -34.91 10.65
C LEU A 218 8.46 -33.83 11.62
N LYS A 219 9.42 -33.23 12.31
CA LYS A 219 9.21 -32.14 13.25
C LYS A 219 9.99 -30.91 12.82
N PHE A 220 9.57 -29.75 13.32
CA PHE A 220 10.23 -28.48 13.09
C PHE A 220 10.32 -27.69 14.39
N LYS A 221 11.30 -26.78 14.46
CA LYS A 221 11.46 -25.79 15.52
C LYS A 221 11.92 -24.48 14.91
N VAL A 222 11.28 -23.39 15.31
CA VAL A 222 11.73 -22.04 14.96
C VAL A 222 12.87 -21.66 15.90
N LEU A 223 14.06 -21.42 15.35
CA LEU A 223 15.25 -21.09 16.14
C LEU A 223 15.36 -19.58 16.41
N SER A 224 15.06 -18.76 15.41
CA SER A 224 15.14 -17.29 15.52
C SER A 224 13.78 -16.64 15.34
N VAL A 225 13.49 -15.68 16.21
CA VAL A 225 12.24 -14.91 16.21
C VAL A 225 12.64 -13.44 16.24
N PRO A 226 12.59 -12.71 15.10
CA PRO A 226 12.87 -11.29 15.08
C PRO A 226 11.92 -10.51 15.99
N ASP A 227 12.36 -9.34 16.47
CA ASP A 227 11.64 -8.53 17.48
C ASP A 227 10.21 -8.12 17.06
N ASN A 228 9.93 -8.08 15.76
CA ASN A 228 8.62 -7.75 15.20
C ASN A 228 7.77 -8.98 14.85
N CYS A 229 8.20 -10.16 15.27
CA CYS A 229 7.58 -11.45 14.98
C CYS A 229 7.16 -12.15 16.28
N ARG A 230 6.22 -13.09 16.14
CA ARG A 230 5.78 -13.97 17.21
C ARG A 230 5.59 -15.38 16.69
N THR A 231 5.92 -16.35 17.53
CA THR A 231 5.69 -17.78 17.29
C THR A 231 5.53 -18.48 18.62
N GLN A 232 4.75 -19.56 18.62
CA GLN A 232 4.69 -20.51 19.74
C GLN A 232 5.62 -21.72 19.52
N TYR A 233 6.29 -21.78 18.37
CA TYR A 233 7.04 -22.96 17.92
C TYR A 233 8.56 -22.84 18.14
N ASN A 234 8.98 -22.07 19.14
CA ASN A 234 10.39 -21.80 19.46
C ASN A 234 10.89 -22.52 20.73
N SER A 235 10.01 -23.14 21.52
CA SER A 235 10.39 -23.84 22.74
C SER A 235 10.93 -25.25 22.48
N ASP A 236 10.26 -26.01 21.61
CA ASP A 236 10.53 -27.43 21.35
C ASP A 236 10.30 -27.79 19.86
N TYR A 237 10.50 -29.05 19.50
CA TYR A 237 10.20 -29.61 18.18
C TYR A 237 8.73 -30.07 18.08
N PHE A 238 8.00 -29.43 17.17
CA PHE A 238 6.58 -29.67 16.92
C PHE A 238 6.40 -30.55 15.68
N ASP A 239 5.41 -31.43 15.72
CA ASP A 239 5.05 -32.24 14.56
C ASP A 239 4.63 -31.35 13.39
N LEU A 240 5.15 -31.65 12.20
CA LEU A 240 4.76 -30.95 10.97
C LEU A 240 3.57 -31.68 10.32
N PRO A 241 2.34 -31.13 10.44
CA PRO A 241 1.16 -31.78 9.91
C PRO A 241 1.17 -31.82 8.37
N ASN A 242 0.31 -32.67 7.81
CA ASN A 242 0.07 -32.66 6.37
C ASN A 242 -0.76 -31.42 6.01
N GLY A 243 -0.24 -30.56 5.13
CA GLY A 243 -0.93 -29.38 4.63
C GLY A 243 -0.27 -28.06 5.01
N ASN A 244 -1.06 -26.98 4.93
CA ASN A 244 -0.62 -25.63 5.24
C ASN A 244 -0.65 -25.42 6.76
N PHE A 245 0.48 -25.04 7.34
CA PHE A 245 0.59 -24.81 8.77
C PHE A 245 1.19 -23.44 9.08
N VAL A 246 0.50 -22.62 9.86
CA VAL A 246 1.01 -21.30 10.26
C VAL A 246 2.02 -21.47 11.40
N ILE A 247 3.25 -21.04 11.16
CA ILE A 247 4.37 -21.24 12.10
C ILE A 247 4.92 -19.95 12.69
N MET A 248 4.56 -18.80 12.14
CA MET A 248 4.99 -17.50 12.65
C MET A 248 4.04 -16.43 12.14
N GLU A 249 3.89 -15.36 12.91
CA GLU A 249 3.25 -14.14 12.47
C GLU A 249 4.21 -12.97 12.69
N GLY A 250 4.13 -11.94 11.85
CA GLY A 250 4.97 -10.77 11.98
C GLY A 250 4.28 -9.48 11.57
N ASN A 251 4.76 -8.40 12.14
CA ASN A 251 4.43 -7.05 11.73
C ASN A 251 5.17 -6.70 10.41
N PRO A 252 4.80 -5.60 9.73
CA PRO A 252 5.54 -5.11 8.58
C PRO A 252 7.04 -5.03 8.86
N THR A 253 7.85 -5.40 7.87
CA THR A 253 9.31 -5.39 7.96
C THR A 253 9.85 -4.05 7.47
N LEU A 254 9.46 -2.97 8.12
CA LEU A 254 9.89 -1.61 7.76
C LEU A 254 11.24 -1.27 8.43
N ASP A 255 11.97 -0.30 7.86
CA ASP A 255 13.18 0.25 8.50
C ASP A 255 12.83 1.05 9.78
N ALA A 256 13.85 1.47 10.53
CA ALA A 256 13.69 2.22 11.79
C ALA A 256 12.95 3.57 11.63
N SER A 257 12.95 4.15 10.42
CA SER A 257 12.20 5.36 10.09
C SER A 257 10.75 5.07 9.64
N GLY A 258 10.35 3.80 9.62
CA GLY A 258 9.07 3.34 9.08
C GLY A 258 9.00 3.45 7.55
N LYS A 259 10.16 3.59 6.88
CA LYS A 259 10.31 3.64 5.42
C LYS A 259 11.07 2.38 5.00
N GLY A 260 11.20 2.10 3.70
CA GLY A 260 11.82 0.85 3.23
C GLY A 260 11.11 -0.45 3.68
N VAL A 261 11.35 -1.55 2.96
CA VAL A 261 11.03 -2.90 3.47
C VAL A 261 12.35 -3.60 3.69
N GLU A 262 12.80 -3.74 4.93
CA GLU A 262 13.97 -4.55 5.27
C GLU A 262 13.65 -6.04 5.20
N ALA A 263 14.62 -6.85 4.81
CA ALA A 263 14.49 -8.29 4.95
C ALA A 263 14.78 -8.68 6.40
N LYS A 264 13.87 -9.42 7.04
CA LYS A 264 14.11 -10.06 8.33
C LYS A 264 14.47 -11.53 8.11
N MET A 265 15.54 -11.96 8.76
CA MET A 265 16.04 -13.33 8.68
C MET A 265 15.38 -14.20 9.76
N LEU A 266 14.87 -15.35 9.37
CA LEU A 266 14.26 -16.37 10.22
C LEU A 266 15.01 -17.69 10.05
N GLU A 267 15.14 -18.47 11.11
CA GLU A 267 15.78 -19.78 11.09
C GLU A 267 14.81 -20.85 11.56
N ILE A 268 14.69 -21.92 10.77
CA ILE A 268 13.86 -23.09 11.09
C ILE A 268 14.75 -24.32 11.03
N ASN A 269 14.80 -25.08 12.12
CA ASN A 269 15.45 -26.37 12.15
C ASN A 269 14.43 -27.50 12.03
N TYR A 270 14.86 -28.63 11.50
CA TYR A 270 14.02 -29.79 11.29
C TYR A 270 14.58 -31.00 12.03
N GLN A 271 13.70 -31.93 12.37
CA GLN A 271 14.08 -33.17 13.05
C GLN A 271 13.25 -34.32 12.51
N ILE A 272 13.91 -35.44 12.23
CA ILE A 272 13.24 -36.72 11.96
C ILE A 272 13.17 -37.51 13.26
N LYS A 273 11.98 -38.05 13.56
CA LYS A 273 11.75 -39.00 14.64
C LYS A 273 11.17 -40.29 14.06
N THR A 274 11.76 -41.42 14.47
CA THR A 274 11.21 -42.76 14.20
C THR A 274 9.78 -42.87 14.77
N LYS A 275 8.85 -43.46 14.01
CA LYS A 275 7.57 -43.90 14.59
C LYS A 275 7.81 -45.02 15.59
N ASP A 276 6.98 -45.12 16.63
CA ASP A 276 7.18 -46.08 17.71
C ASP A 276 7.30 -47.51 17.17
N GLY A 277 8.34 -48.21 17.62
CA GLY A 277 8.64 -49.58 17.21
C GLY A 277 9.32 -49.72 15.83
N GLN A 278 9.52 -48.65 15.08
CA GLN A 278 10.19 -48.68 13.77
C GLN A 278 11.67 -48.27 13.85
N ILE A 279 12.42 -48.75 12.87
CA ILE A 279 13.85 -48.47 12.68
C ILE A 279 14.00 -47.67 11.40
N LEU A 280 14.86 -46.65 11.42
CA LEU A 280 15.27 -45.96 10.20
C LEU A 280 16.65 -46.43 9.74
N PRO A 281 16.84 -46.73 8.44
CA PRO A 281 18.15 -47.00 7.88
C PRO A 281 19.01 -45.72 7.93
N ALA A 282 20.33 -45.90 7.95
CA ALA A 282 21.25 -44.78 7.76
C ALA A 282 21.17 -44.23 6.34
N GLY A 283 21.53 -42.95 6.20
CA GLY A 283 21.61 -42.25 4.93
C GLY A 283 20.73 -41.01 4.86
N PRO A 284 20.71 -40.37 3.69
CA PRO A 284 20.07 -39.08 3.50
C PRO A 284 18.55 -39.21 3.37
N PHE A 285 17.83 -38.46 4.19
CA PHE A 285 16.40 -38.21 4.06
C PHE A 285 16.23 -36.76 3.61
N GLN A 286 15.81 -36.57 2.37
CA GLN A 286 15.57 -35.25 1.80
C GLN A 286 14.08 -34.98 1.72
N PHE A 287 13.62 -33.77 2.02
CA PHE A 287 12.24 -33.37 1.74
C PHE A 287 12.15 -31.90 1.33
N ASP A 288 11.08 -31.57 0.60
CA ASP A 288 10.78 -30.20 0.19
C ASP A 288 9.92 -29.49 1.25
N ALA A 289 10.46 -28.40 1.80
CA ALA A 289 9.77 -27.44 2.63
C ALA A 289 9.40 -26.21 1.79
N TYR A 290 8.10 -25.91 1.72
CA TYR A 290 7.58 -24.73 1.05
C TYR A 290 7.12 -23.70 2.07
N TYR A 291 7.48 -22.45 1.78
CA TYR A 291 7.17 -21.31 2.62
C TYR A 291 6.34 -20.32 1.84
N THR A 292 5.25 -19.84 2.44
CA THR A 292 4.38 -18.84 1.81
C THR A 292 3.99 -17.79 2.84
N LEU A 293 3.95 -16.54 2.41
CA LEU A 293 3.42 -15.44 3.22
C LEU A 293 1.94 -15.23 2.88
N MET A 294 1.14 -14.99 3.91
CA MET A 294 -0.25 -14.57 3.77
C MET A 294 -0.47 -13.27 4.54
N PRO A 295 -1.25 -12.31 4.02
CA PRO A 295 -1.69 -11.15 4.79
C PRO A 295 -2.49 -11.59 6.02
N ARG A 296 -2.28 -10.89 7.15
CA ARG A 296 -3.02 -11.11 8.39
C ARG A 296 -4.25 -10.21 8.49
#